data_AF-X1NT66-F1
#
_entry.id   AF-X1NT66-F1
#
_cell.length_a   1.000
_cell.length_b   1.000
_cell.length_c   1.000
_cell.angle_alpha   90.00
_cell.angle_beta   90.00
_cell.angle_gamma   90.00
#
_symmetry.space_group_name_H-M   'P 1'
#
loop_
_entity.id
_entity.type
_entity.pdbx_description
1 polymer ?
#
loop_
_entity_poly.entity_id
_entity_poly.type
_entity_poly.pdbx_seq_one_letter_code
_entity_poly.pdbx_strand_id
1 'polypeptide(L)'
;RRRPAEKTDPEIAGTLFLDVNENLKLAESFSFQRRPKKFRTGSWQRNSEKVDFLGASLRSSLADAFGLAEDFNQQIESAKKYKSTIYLSGVDVHKLEEPLTKSKQGLSD
;
A
#
# COMPACT_ATOMS: atom_id res chain seq x y z
N ARG A 1 5.60 8.28 -15.26
CA ARG A 1 6.88 8.91 -14.87
C ARG A 1 7.57 7.94 -13.92
N ARG A 2 8.73 7.36 -14.28
CA ARG A 2 9.52 6.54 -13.34
C ARG A 2 10.01 7.50 -12.24
N ARG A 3 9.72 7.21 -10.97
CA ARG A 3 10.27 7.99 -9.84
C ARG A 3 11.80 7.77 -9.81
N PRO A 4 12.61 8.80 -9.50
CA PRO A 4 14.05 8.63 -9.29
C PRO A 4 14.30 7.56 -8.21
N ALA A 5 15.43 6.86 -8.30
CA ALA A 5 15.82 5.92 -7.24
C ALA A 5 16.02 6.68 -5.92
N GLU A 6 15.38 6.21 -4.86
CA GLU A 6 15.60 6.72 -3.51
C GLU A 6 17.01 6.34 -3.03
N LYS A 7 17.78 7.30 -2.52
CA LYS A 7 19.19 7.12 -2.14
C LYS A 7 19.46 7.34 -0.65
N THR A 8 18.59 8.08 0.03
CA THR A 8 18.76 8.42 1.45
C THR A 8 17.57 7.96 2.28
N ASP A 9 17.79 7.72 3.58
CA ASP A 9 16.76 7.29 4.52
C ASP A 9 15.53 8.24 4.51
N PRO A 10 15.67 9.58 4.49
CA PRO A 10 14.52 10.49 4.38
C PRO A 10 13.78 10.40 3.03
N GLU A 11 14.49 10.14 1.93
CA GLU A 11 13.84 9.93 0.62
C GLU A 11 13.03 8.63 0.61
N ILE A 12 13.59 7.57 1.21
CA ILE A 12 12.89 6.28 1.37
C ILE A 12 11.64 6.48 2.22
N ALA A 13 11.77 7.05 3.41
CA ALA A 13 10.64 7.33 4.31
C ALA A 13 9.58 8.22 3.63
N GLY A 14 9.99 9.27 2.93
CA GLY A 14 9.09 10.17 2.20
C GLY A 14 8.30 9.47 1.10
N THR A 15 8.93 8.57 0.33
CA THR A 15 8.21 7.83 -0.72
C THR A 15 7.31 6.73 -0.17
N LEU A 16 7.69 6.08 0.94
CA LEU A 16 6.83 5.18 1.69
C LEU A 16 5.60 5.92 2.21
N PHE A 17 5.80 7.10 2.81
CA PHE A 17 4.72 7.94 3.32
C PHE A 17 3.72 8.35 2.23
N LEU A 18 4.22 8.77 1.06
CA LEU A 18 3.38 9.11 -0.09
C LEU A 18 2.53 7.92 -0.54
N ASP A 19 3.13 6.72 -0.66
CA ASP A 19 2.41 5.53 -1.10
C ASP A 19 1.39 5.06 -0.04
N VAL A 20 1.73 5.12 1.26
CA VAL A 20 0.79 4.86 2.36
C VAL A 20 -0.41 5.81 2.31
N ASN A 21 -0.17 7.11 2.12
CA ASN A 21 -1.22 8.11 2.06
C ASN A 21 -2.09 7.99 0.80
N GLU A 22 -1.51 7.61 -0.35
CA GLU A 22 -2.28 7.27 -1.54
C GLU A 22 -3.14 6.01 -1.32
N ASN A 23 -2.60 4.99 -0.64
CA ASN A 23 -3.32 3.75 -0.35
C ASN A 23 -4.51 3.95 0.60
N LEU A 24 -4.39 4.83 1.60
CA LEU A 24 -5.52 5.20 2.47
C LEU A 24 -6.68 5.77 1.65
N LYS A 25 -6.39 6.74 0.76
CA LYS A 25 -7.41 7.32 -0.13
C LYS A 25 -8.03 6.30 -1.08
N LEU A 26 -7.23 5.33 -1.53
CA LEU A 26 -7.70 4.25 -2.39
C LEU A 26 -8.64 3.30 -1.62
N ALA A 27 -8.31 2.97 -0.36
CA ALA A 27 -9.15 2.14 0.49
C ALA A 27 -10.50 2.82 0.78
N GLU A 28 -10.48 4.09 1.21
CA GLU A 28 -11.69 4.89 1.50
C GLU A 28 -12.64 4.98 0.30
N SER A 29 -12.08 5.11 -0.91
CA SER A 29 -12.87 5.27 -2.13
C SER A 29 -13.19 3.96 -2.86
N PHE A 30 -12.70 2.81 -2.37
CA PHE A 30 -12.72 1.54 -3.10
C PHE A 30 -14.14 1.08 -3.44
N SER A 31 -15.04 1.10 -2.46
CA SER A 31 -16.44 0.66 -2.59
C SER A 31 -17.24 1.49 -3.59
N PHE A 32 -16.79 2.71 -3.89
CA PHE A 32 -17.44 3.62 -4.83
C PHE A 32 -16.86 3.52 -6.26
N GLN A 33 -15.78 2.76 -6.46
CA GLN A 33 -15.11 2.66 -7.75
C GLN A 33 -15.72 1.55 -8.63
N ARG A 34 -16.34 1.94 -9.76
CA ARG A 34 -16.76 0.98 -10.80
C ARG A 34 -15.59 0.17 -11.40
N ARG A 35 -14.38 0.70 -11.33
CA ARG A 35 -13.14 0.08 -11.79
C ARG A 35 -12.05 0.34 -10.75
N PRO A 36 -11.89 -0.54 -9.75
CA PRO A 36 -10.93 -0.32 -8.69
C PRO A 36 -9.50 -0.23 -9.24
N LYS A 37 -8.79 0.80 -8.79
CA LYS A 37 -7.37 0.98 -9.06
C LYS A 37 -6.54 0.05 -8.17
N LYS A 38 -5.34 -0.30 -8.63
CA LYS A 38 -4.35 -0.99 -7.81
C LYS A 38 -3.83 -0.06 -6.71
N PHE A 39 -3.58 -0.63 -5.54
CA PHE A 39 -2.80 -0.02 -4.48
C PHE A 39 -1.34 0.16 -4.91
N ARG A 40 -0.69 1.17 -4.34
CA ARG A 40 0.72 1.48 -4.52
C ARG A 40 1.57 0.58 -3.63
N THR A 41 2.37 -0.28 -4.24
CA THR A 41 3.34 -1.15 -3.53
C THR A 41 4.77 -0.91 -4.00
N GLY A 42 4.97 0.04 -4.94
CA GLY A 42 6.23 0.22 -5.63
C GLY A 42 7.36 0.74 -4.74
N SER A 43 7.11 1.69 -3.84
CA SER A 43 8.15 2.18 -2.92
C SER A 43 8.62 1.08 -1.97
N TRP A 44 7.68 0.27 -1.45
CA TRP A 44 7.98 -0.89 -0.61
C TRP A 44 8.81 -1.96 -1.33
N GLN A 45 8.42 -2.33 -2.56
CA GLN A 45 9.15 -3.30 -3.38
C GLN A 45 10.62 -2.89 -3.62
N ARG A 46 10.92 -1.58 -3.67
CA ARG A 46 12.29 -1.09 -3.88
C ARG A 46 13.11 -0.95 -2.60
N ASN A 47 12.45 -0.79 -1.46
CA ASN A 47 13.09 -0.30 -0.24
C ASN A 47 12.85 -1.16 1.00
N SER A 48 12.07 -2.24 0.92
CA SER A 48 11.78 -3.13 2.06
C SER A 48 13.03 -3.73 2.72
N GLU A 49 14.12 -3.88 1.98
CA GLU A 49 15.43 -4.34 2.50
C GLU A 49 16.31 -3.20 3.05
N LYS A 50 15.88 -1.95 2.91
CA LYS A 50 16.65 -0.73 3.25
C LYS A 50 16.02 0.08 4.39
N VAL A 51 14.99 -0.44 5.03
CA VAL A 51 14.24 0.26 6.09
C VAL A 51 14.76 -0.03 7.49
N ASP A 52 15.98 -0.56 7.65
CA ASP A 52 16.55 -0.91 8.96
C ASP A 52 16.74 0.28 9.89
N PHE A 53 16.81 1.49 9.34
CA PHE A 53 16.79 2.74 10.10
C PHE A 53 15.43 3.01 10.79
N LEU A 54 14.36 2.33 10.37
CA LEU A 54 13.04 2.40 11.00
C LEU A 54 12.94 1.41 12.19
N GLY A 55 12.20 1.82 13.23
CA GLY A 55 11.90 0.96 14.36
C GLY A 55 11.21 -0.35 13.96
N ALA A 56 11.49 -1.45 14.66
CA ALA A 56 10.97 -2.79 14.34
C ALA A 56 9.43 -2.82 14.25
N SER A 57 8.74 -2.12 15.14
CA SER A 57 7.27 -2.00 15.13
C SER A 57 6.73 -1.35 13.85
N LEU A 58 7.40 -0.28 13.39
CA LEU A 58 7.03 0.41 12.15
C LEU A 58 7.32 -0.46 10.93
N ARG A 59 8.48 -1.14 10.90
CA ARG A 59 8.81 -2.09 9.83
C ARG A 59 7.76 -3.20 9.71
N SER A 60 7.31 -3.76 10.82
CA SER A 60 6.23 -4.77 10.83
C SER A 60 4.93 -4.19 10.27
N SER A 61 4.54 -3.00 10.73
CA SER A 61 3.30 -2.34 10.26
C SER A 61 3.33 -2.05 8.75
N LEU A 62 4.48 -1.62 8.23
CA LEU A 62 4.68 -1.40 6.80
C LEU A 62 4.63 -2.72 6.02
N ALA A 63 5.29 -3.77 6.51
CA ALA A 63 5.26 -5.09 5.88
C ALA A 63 3.84 -5.64 5.79
N ASP A 64 3.06 -5.53 6.87
CA ASP A 64 1.67 -5.95 6.92
C ASP A 64 0.80 -5.12 5.94
N ALA A 65 0.94 -3.79 5.97
CA ALA A 65 0.18 -2.89 5.10
C ALA A 65 0.46 -3.16 3.61
N PHE A 66 1.73 -3.23 3.22
CA PHE A 66 2.10 -3.43 1.81
C PHE A 66 1.90 -4.88 1.35
N GLY A 67 1.98 -5.86 2.25
CA GLY A 67 1.61 -7.24 1.97
C GLY A 67 0.12 -7.37 1.62
N LEU A 68 -0.76 -6.84 2.47
CA LEU A 68 -2.20 -6.81 2.21
C LEU A 68 -2.54 -6.04 0.93
N ALA A 69 -1.85 -4.94 0.66
CA ALA A 69 -2.04 -4.15 -0.56
C ALA A 69 -1.69 -4.96 -1.83
N GLU A 70 -0.64 -5.79 -1.78
CA GLU A 70 -0.26 -6.66 -2.90
C GLU A 70 -1.27 -7.80 -3.09
N ASP A 71 -1.76 -8.41 -2.01
CA ASP A 71 -2.80 -9.44 -2.07
C ASP A 71 -4.08 -8.88 -2.73
N PHE A 72 -4.51 -7.68 -2.34
CA PHE A 72 -5.65 -7.02 -2.98
C PHE A 72 -5.36 -6.65 -4.44
N ASN A 73 -4.14 -6.25 -4.79
CA ASN A 73 -3.76 -6.04 -6.18
C ASN A 73 -3.93 -7.30 -7.02
N GLN A 74 -3.58 -8.48 -6.50
CA GLN A 74 -3.77 -9.76 -7.19
C GLN A 74 -5.26 -10.09 -7.37
N GLN A 75 -6.08 -9.83 -6.35
CA GLN A 75 -7.54 -10.01 -6.42
C GLN A 75 -8.17 -9.08 -7.46
N ILE A 76 -7.77 -7.81 -7.50
CA ILE A 76 -8.24 -6.82 -8.48
C ILE A 76 -7.87 -7.25 -9.91
N GLU A 77 -6.65 -7.72 -10.13
CA GLU A 77 -6.23 -8.19 -11.46
C GLU A 77 -6.96 -9.45 -11.89
N SER A 78 -7.18 -10.37 -10.96
CA SER A 78 -7.98 -11.56 -11.22
C SER A 78 -9.42 -11.17 -11.60
N ALA A 79 -10.06 -10.28 -10.83
CA ALA A 79 -11.40 -9.79 -11.13
C ALA A 79 -11.48 -9.13 -12.53
N LYS A 80 -10.48 -8.33 -12.90
CA LYS A 80 -10.39 -7.73 -14.24
C LYS A 80 -10.24 -8.78 -15.33
N LYS A 81 -9.35 -9.77 -15.13
CA LYS A 81 -9.11 -10.86 -16.08
C LYS A 81 -10.36 -11.67 -16.36
N TYR A 82 -11.13 -11.98 -15.32
CA TYR A 82 -12.36 -12.77 -15.41
C TYR A 82 -13.63 -11.94 -15.67
N LYS A 83 -13.50 -10.61 -15.85
CA LYS A 83 -14.62 -9.65 -16.01
C LYS A 83 -15.74 -9.82 -14.96
N SER A 84 -15.40 -10.34 -13.79
CA SER A 84 -16.38 -10.70 -12.77
C SER A 84 -16.20 -9.77 -11.58
N THR A 85 -17.17 -8.88 -11.42
CA THR A 85 -17.28 -7.97 -10.27
C THR A 85 -17.62 -8.71 -8.98
N ILE A 86 -18.05 -9.97 -9.06
CA ILE A 86 -18.32 -10.83 -7.90
C ILE A 86 -17.05 -11.02 -7.07
N TYR A 87 -15.88 -11.15 -7.71
CA TYR A 87 -14.60 -11.21 -7.00
C TYR A 87 -14.25 -9.94 -6.23
N LEU A 88 -14.83 -8.78 -6.61
CA LEU A 88 -14.60 -7.50 -5.92
C LEU A 88 -15.54 -7.32 -4.72
N SER A 89 -16.73 -7.94 -4.73
CA SER A 89 -17.72 -7.80 -3.67
C SER A 89 -17.33 -8.46 -2.34
N GLY A 90 -16.34 -9.36 -2.35
CA GLY A 90 -15.77 -10.00 -1.15
C GLY A 90 -14.44 -9.40 -0.69
N VAL A 91 -13.94 -8.35 -1.36
CA VAL A 91 -12.65 -7.74 -1.01
C VAL A 91 -12.87 -6.75 0.14
N ASP A 92 -12.52 -7.17 1.35
CA ASP A 92 -12.58 -6.33 2.53
C ASP A 92 -11.34 -5.45 2.65
N VAL A 93 -11.28 -4.39 1.84
CA VAL A 93 -10.17 -3.43 1.85
C VAL A 93 -10.09 -2.60 3.12
N HIS A 94 -11.12 -2.60 3.98
CA HIS A 94 -11.07 -1.88 5.26
C HIS A 94 -9.98 -2.45 6.19
N LYS A 95 -9.58 -3.71 5.97
CA LYS A 95 -8.42 -4.31 6.65
C LYS A 95 -7.10 -3.58 6.41
N LEU A 96 -7.00 -2.76 5.35
CA LEU A 96 -5.83 -1.92 5.10
C LEU A 96 -5.81 -0.64 5.95
N GLU A 97 -6.94 -0.16 6.43
CA GLU A 97 -7.03 1.16 7.08
C GLU A 97 -6.19 1.23 8.35
N GLU A 98 -6.29 0.22 9.21
CA GLU A 98 -5.53 0.16 10.46
C GLU A 98 -4.01 0.09 10.24
N PRO A 99 -3.45 -0.87 9.47
CA PRO A 99 -2.00 -0.95 9.28
C PRO A 99 -1.44 0.24 8.48
N LEU A 100 -2.20 0.81 7.54
CA LEU A 100 -1.78 2.04 6.85
C LEU A 100 -1.79 3.25 7.77
N THR A 101 -2.77 3.37 8.68
CA THR A 101 -2.84 4.48 9.64
C THR A 101 -1.65 4.44 10.60
N LYS A 102 -1.34 3.27 11.16
CA LYS A 102 -0.15 3.07 12.01
C LYS A 102 1.14 3.41 11.27
N SER A 103 1.26 2.93 10.02
CA SER A 103 2.41 3.22 9.17
C SER A 103 2.57 4.71 8.87
N LYS A 104 1.47 5.42 8.63
CA LYS A 104 1.45 6.86 8.38
C LYS A 104 1.95 7.65 9.59
N GLN A 105 1.48 7.30 10.79
CA GLN A 105 1.89 7.95 12.03
C GLN A 105 3.38 7.74 12.29
N GLY A 106 3.87 6.50 12.21
CA GLY A 106 5.28 6.22 12.47
C GLY A 106 6.25 6.79 11.42
N LEU A 107 5.78 7.11 10.21
CA LEU A 107 6.59 7.79 9.19
C LEU A 107 6.55 9.32 9.28
N SER A 108 5.69 9.89 10.11
CA SER A 108 5.61 11.35 10.34
C SER A 108 6.34 11.83 11.59
N ASP A 109 6.64 10.92 12.52
CA ASP A 109 7.43 11.15 13.72
C ASP A 109 8.94 11.16 13.41
#